data_AF-A0A6I2T3Q9-F1
#
_entry.id   AF-A0A6I2T3Q9-F1
#
_cell.length_a   1.000
_cell.length_b   1.000
_cell.length_c   1.000
_cell.angle_alpha   90.00
_cell.angle_beta   90.00
_cell.angle_gamma   90.00
#
_symmetry.space_group_name_H-M   'P 1'
#
loop_
_entity.id
_entity.type
_entity.pdbx_description
1 polymer ?
#
loop_
_entity_poly.entity_id
_entity_poly.type
_entity_poly.pdbx_seq_one_letter_code
_entity_poly.pdbx_strand_id
1 'polypeptide(L)'
;MLSRGEAAAVLSLINAHHGNAQWDDVQLEAFHSELRTDITAAEAQEAVRRFYAENDTGRWCGSGDINAIVRRLRGKAKPSEAEIARECDARGLEGDAAWLYRRQRMLGRQPEEAARITASSRNPLELEPAKPKRRTPVRHFLGAGDLGLGDILPRHAEPHLEN
;
A
#
# COMPACT_ATOMS: atom_id res chain seq x y z
N MET A 1 17.36 -15.02 -7.99
CA MET A 1 17.53 -16.45 -7.70
C MET A 1 19.01 -16.74 -7.66
N LEU A 2 19.46 -17.43 -6.62
CA LEU A 2 20.86 -17.80 -6.43
C LEU A 2 21.27 -18.84 -7.48
N SER A 3 22.35 -18.59 -8.20
CA SER A 3 22.98 -19.57 -9.08
C SER A 3 23.70 -20.66 -8.26
N ARG A 4 23.97 -21.81 -8.88
CA ARG A 4 24.74 -22.89 -8.24
C ARG A 4 26.14 -22.45 -7.83
N GLY A 5 26.80 -21.59 -8.62
CA GLY A 5 28.10 -21.01 -8.28
C GLY A 5 28.04 -20.07 -7.07
N GLU A 6 27.00 -19.25 -6.97
CA GLU A 6 26.77 -18.43 -5.77
C GLU A 6 26.46 -19.30 -4.55
N ALA A 7 25.72 -20.40 -4.72
CA ALA A 7 25.40 -21.32 -3.63
C ALA A 7 26.67 -22.02 -3.13
N ALA A 8 27.57 -22.42 -4.04
CA ALA A 8 28.88 -22.96 -3.72
C ALA A 8 29.76 -21.96 -2.95
N ALA A 9 29.70 -20.67 -3.30
CA ALA A 9 30.39 -19.62 -2.57
C ALA A 9 29.84 -19.47 -1.14
N VAL A 10 28.52 -19.54 -0.96
CA VAL A 10 27.88 -19.50 0.36
C VAL A 10 28.23 -20.75 1.18
N LEU A 11 28.21 -21.94 0.58
CA LEU A 11 28.57 -23.19 1.25
C LEU A 11 30.05 -23.20 1.66
N SER A 12 30.93 -22.69 0.81
CA SER A 12 32.34 -22.48 1.14
C SER A 12 32.52 -21.52 2.31
N LEU A 13 31.75 -20.44 2.36
CA LEU A 13 31.78 -19.49 3.48
C LEU A 13 31.35 -20.17 4.79
N ILE A 14 30.29 -20.98 4.77
CA ILE A 14 29.84 -21.77 5.92
C ILE A 14 30.97 -22.69 6.39
N ASN A 15 31.59 -23.42 5.47
CA ASN A 15 32.65 -24.36 5.81
C ASN A 15 33.94 -23.68 6.30
N ALA A 16 34.20 -22.44 5.87
CA ALA A 16 35.33 -21.64 6.37
C ALA A 16 35.24 -21.39 7.88
N HIS A 17 34.03 -21.24 8.43
CA HIS A 17 33.81 -21.16 9.88
C HIS A 17 34.14 -22.47 10.61
N HIS A 18 34.24 -23.59 9.89
CA HIS A 18 34.46 -24.94 10.41
C HIS A 18 35.79 -25.52 9.91
N GLY A 19 36.82 -24.68 9.82
CA GLY A 19 38.18 -25.12 9.46
C GLY A 19 38.36 -25.42 7.97
N ASN A 20 37.60 -24.76 7.10
CA ASN A 20 37.63 -24.97 5.65
C ASN A 20 37.31 -26.42 5.25
N ALA A 21 36.31 -27.00 5.93
CA ALA A 21 35.83 -28.35 5.61
C ALA A 21 35.48 -28.46 4.11
N GLN A 22 35.84 -29.58 3.50
CA GLN A 22 35.52 -29.82 2.10
C GLN A 22 34.04 -30.21 1.96
N TRP A 23 33.44 -29.85 0.84
CA TRP A 23 32.08 -30.24 0.46
C TRP A 23 32.12 -30.87 -0.94
N ASP A 24 31.14 -31.71 -1.24
CA ASP A 24 31.00 -32.37 -2.54
C ASP A 24 29.78 -31.86 -3.33
N ASP A 25 29.66 -32.32 -4.57
CA ASP A 25 28.56 -31.92 -5.45
C ASP A 25 27.19 -32.31 -4.93
N VAL A 26 27.08 -33.41 -4.16
CA VAL A 26 25.81 -33.87 -3.60
C VAL A 26 25.36 -32.91 -2.49
N GLN A 27 26.28 -32.52 -1.62
CA GLN A 27 26.03 -31.53 -0.58
C GLN A 27 25.67 -30.17 -1.18
N LEU A 28 26.36 -29.75 -2.23
CA LEU A 28 26.05 -28.50 -2.94
C LEU A 28 24.65 -28.54 -3.55
N GLU A 29 24.28 -29.63 -4.22
CA GLU A 29 22.98 -29.77 -4.86
C GLU A 29 21.85 -29.76 -3.81
N ALA A 30 22.02 -30.52 -2.72
CA ALA A 30 21.08 -30.52 -1.61
C ALA A 30 20.92 -29.11 -1.02
N PHE A 31 22.04 -28.45 -0.70
CA PHE A 31 22.04 -27.08 -0.17
C PHE A 31 21.36 -26.09 -1.11
N HIS A 32 21.68 -26.12 -2.40
CA HIS A 32 21.10 -25.22 -3.41
C HIS A 32 19.60 -25.46 -3.60
N SER A 33 19.16 -26.72 -3.61
CA SER A 33 17.76 -27.09 -3.80
C SER A 33 16.85 -26.69 -2.64
N GLU A 34 17.38 -26.67 -1.41
CA GLU A 34 16.63 -26.30 -0.20
C GLU A 34 16.57 -24.78 0.02
N LEU A 35 17.42 -24.00 -0.66
CA LEU A 35 17.35 -22.54 -0.60
C LEU A 35 16.10 -22.03 -1.32
N ARG A 36 15.45 -21.03 -0.71
CA ARG A 36 14.28 -20.41 -1.33
C ARG A 36 14.69 -19.66 -2.60
N THR A 37 13.93 -19.86 -3.68
CA THR A 37 14.27 -19.40 -5.05
C THR A 37 14.42 -17.88 -5.22
N ASP A 38 13.83 -17.10 -4.32
CA ASP A 38 13.86 -15.65 -4.35
C ASP A 38 15.00 -15.02 -3.52
N ILE A 39 15.88 -15.84 -2.92
CA ILE A 39 17.03 -15.35 -2.17
C ILE A 39 18.14 -14.91 -3.13
N THR A 40 18.78 -13.79 -2.79
CA THR A 40 19.97 -13.27 -3.48
C THR A 40 21.26 -13.68 -2.76
N ALA A 41 22.38 -13.72 -3.48
CA ALA A 41 23.68 -14.07 -2.88
C ALA A 41 24.05 -13.16 -1.69
N ALA A 42 23.77 -11.85 -1.80
CA ALA A 42 24.02 -10.89 -0.73
C ALA A 42 23.20 -11.20 0.53
N GLU A 43 21.91 -11.53 0.38
CA GLU A 43 21.06 -11.92 1.51
C GLU A 43 21.52 -13.22 2.16
N ALA A 44 21.95 -14.21 1.37
CA ALA A 44 22.46 -15.46 1.90
C ALA A 44 23.77 -15.26 2.69
N GLN A 45 24.70 -14.46 2.17
CA GLN A 45 25.95 -14.12 2.86
C GLN A 45 25.69 -13.32 4.15
N GLU A 46 24.77 -12.36 4.11
CA GLU A 46 24.33 -11.63 5.30
C GLU A 46 23.75 -12.58 6.35
N ALA A 47 22.91 -13.53 5.93
CA ALA A 47 22.32 -14.51 6.82
C ALA A 47 23.38 -15.40 7.49
N VAL A 48 24.36 -15.90 6.73
CA VAL A 48 25.49 -16.68 7.27
C VAL A 48 26.28 -15.86 8.29
N ARG A 49 26.59 -14.59 7.98
CA ARG A 49 27.33 -13.72 8.90
C ARG A 49 26.58 -13.51 10.21
N ARG A 50 25.27 -13.25 10.16
CA ARG A 50 24.45 -13.09 11.36
C ARG A 50 24.31 -14.38 12.15
N PHE A 51 24.14 -15.51 11.44
CA PHE A 51 24.08 -16.80 12.08
C PHE A 51 25.32 -17.04 12.95
N TYR A 52 26.52 -16.90 12.40
CA TYR A 52 27.75 -17.12 13.17
C TYR A 52 28.10 -16.00 14.15
N ALA A 53 27.57 -14.79 13.98
CA ALA A 53 27.71 -13.74 15.00
C ALA A 53 26.89 -14.03 16.26
N GLU A 54 25.75 -14.71 16.12
CA GLU A 54 24.83 -15.05 17.23
C GLU A 54 25.00 -16.50 17.73
N ASN A 55 25.82 -17.32 17.07
CA ASN A 55 25.93 -18.76 17.36
C ASN A 55 27.04 -19.06 18.38
N ASP A 56 26.61 -19.43 19.59
CA ASP A 56 27.45 -19.92 20.70
C ASP A 56 27.52 -21.46 20.78
N THR A 57 26.63 -22.17 20.08
CA THR A 57 26.51 -23.64 20.12
C THR A 57 27.53 -24.40 19.27
N GLY A 58 28.21 -23.72 18.34
CA GLY A 58 29.09 -24.35 17.36
C GLY A 58 28.37 -25.14 16.25
N ARG A 59 27.04 -25.03 16.16
CA ARG A 59 26.24 -25.69 15.11
C ARG A 59 26.61 -25.15 13.72
N TRP A 60 26.49 -26.00 12.70
CA TRP A 60 26.64 -25.60 11.31
C TRP A 60 25.42 -24.83 10.81
N CYS A 61 25.64 -23.81 9.98
CA CYS A 61 24.58 -23.07 9.32
C CYS A 61 23.98 -23.92 8.18
N GLY A 62 22.68 -24.16 8.22
CA GLY A 62 21.96 -24.85 7.15
C GLY A 62 21.22 -23.90 6.20
N SER A 63 20.78 -24.45 5.06
CA SER A 63 19.85 -23.83 4.11
C SER A 63 18.60 -23.26 4.81
N GLY A 64 18.02 -24.03 5.75
CA GLY A 64 16.86 -23.64 6.55
C GLY A 64 17.10 -22.42 7.45
N ASP A 65 18.30 -22.30 8.01
CA ASP A 65 18.68 -21.15 8.84
C ASP A 65 18.79 -19.89 8.00
N ILE A 66 19.42 -20.00 6.81
CA ILE A 66 19.50 -18.90 5.85
C ILE A 66 18.10 -18.45 5.46
N ASN A 67 17.21 -19.38 5.10
CA ASN A 67 15.83 -19.08 4.76
C ASN A 67 15.09 -18.34 5.90
N ALA A 68 15.25 -18.81 7.14
CA ALA A 68 14.62 -18.21 8.33
C ALA A 68 15.16 -16.81 8.64
N ILE A 69 16.49 -16.62 8.56
CA ILE A 69 17.14 -15.33 8.81
C ILE A 69 16.74 -14.34 7.72
N VAL A 70 16.84 -14.69 6.43
CA VAL A 70 16.44 -13.80 5.33
C VAL A 70 14.97 -13.40 5.47
N ARG A 71 14.08 -14.34 5.84
CA ARG A 71 12.67 -14.02 6.13
C ARG A 71 12.55 -12.99 7.26
N ARG A 72 13.30 -13.16 8.35
CA ARG A 72 13.32 -12.22 9.48
C ARG A 72 13.85 -10.84 9.06
N LEU A 73 14.92 -10.79 8.25
CA LEU A 73 15.50 -9.54 7.75
C LEU A 73 14.54 -8.79 6.85
N ARG A 74 13.90 -9.48 5.90
CA ARG A 74 12.86 -8.88 5.05
C ARG A 74 11.66 -8.42 5.87
N GLY A 75 11.28 -9.14 6.92
CA GLY A 75 10.25 -8.73 7.86
C GLY A 75 10.60 -7.43 8.60
N LYS A 76 11.83 -7.31 9.10
CA LYS A 76 12.33 -6.08 9.75
C LYS A 76 12.48 -4.90 8.78
N ALA A 77 12.75 -5.16 7.51
CA ALA A 77 12.86 -4.14 6.48
C ALA A 77 11.51 -3.62 5.98
N LYS A 78 10.39 -4.27 6.33
CA LYS A 78 9.07 -3.73 6.02
C LYS A 78 8.85 -2.44 6.82
N PRO A 79 8.52 -1.33 6.15
CA PRO A 79 8.27 -0.07 6.82
C PRO A 79 7.04 -0.18 7.73
N SER A 80 7.15 0.36 8.94
CA SER A 80 6.02 0.47 9.86
C SER A 80 4.94 1.41 9.29
N GLU A 81 3.70 1.22 9.70
CA GLU A 81 2.60 2.08 9.25
C GLU A 81 2.84 3.56 9.59
N ALA A 82 3.49 3.84 10.72
CA ALA A 82 3.87 5.19 11.13
C ALA A 82 4.97 5.79 10.22
N GLU A 83 5.93 5.00 9.76
CA GLU A 83 6.92 5.45 8.78
C GLU A 83 6.27 5.76 7.43
N ILE A 84 5.38 4.89 6.96
CA ILE A 84 4.65 5.10 5.71
C ILE A 84 3.77 6.36 5.82
N ALA A 85 3.10 6.57 6.96
CA ALA A 85 2.29 7.78 7.18
C ALA A 85 3.15 9.05 7.07
N ARG A 86 4.31 9.09 7.74
CA ARG A 86 5.27 10.20 7.62
C ARG A 86 5.77 10.38 6.18
N GLU A 87 6.00 9.29 5.45
CA GLU A 87 6.40 9.33 4.04
C GLU A 87 5.30 9.93 3.15
N CYS A 88 4.02 9.60 3.42
CA CYS A 88 2.86 10.18 2.73
C CYS A 88 2.71 11.67 3.03
N ASP A 89 2.79 12.06 4.31
CA ASP A 89 2.67 13.45 4.76
C ASP A 89 3.77 14.31 4.13
N ALA A 90 5.02 13.83 4.16
CA ALA A 90 6.16 14.52 3.55
C ALA A 90 6.04 14.69 2.03
N ARG A 91 5.25 13.82 1.37
CA ARG A 91 5.01 13.85 -0.08
C ARG A 91 3.69 14.53 -0.46
N GLY A 92 2.91 15.00 0.52
CA GLY A 92 1.57 15.55 0.29
C GLY A 92 0.62 14.57 -0.39
N LEU A 93 0.77 13.27 -0.11
CA LEU A 93 -0.09 12.23 -0.67
C LEU A 93 -1.37 12.12 0.16
N GLU A 94 -2.52 12.26 -0.51
CA GLU A 94 -3.84 12.16 0.10
C GLU A 94 -4.73 11.17 -0.67
N GLY A 95 -5.81 10.71 -0.02
CA GLY A 95 -6.83 9.84 -0.63
C GLY A 95 -6.26 8.59 -1.31
N ASP A 96 -6.67 8.35 -2.55
CA ASP A 96 -6.29 7.17 -3.32
C ASP A 96 -4.79 7.10 -3.61
N ALA A 97 -4.11 8.25 -3.74
CA ALA A 97 -2.66 8.29 -3.93
C ALA A 97 -1.91 7.82 -2.67
N ALA A 98 -2.37 8.23 -1.49
CA ALA A 98 -1.81 7.75 -0.22
C ALA A 98 -2.04 6.24 -0.03
N TRP A 99 -3.23 5.74 -0.40
CA TRP A 99 -3.54 4.31 -0.35
C TRP A 99 -2.66 3.48 -1.30
N LEU A 100 -2.54 3.91 -2.57
CA LEU A 100 -1.68 3.25 -3.56
C LEU A 100 -0.22 3.22 -3.11
N TYR A 101 0.29 4.34 -2.61
CA TYR A 101 1.64 4.44 -2.08
C TYR A 101 1.88 3.47 -0.91
N ARG A 102 0.97 3.48 0.08
CA ARG A 102 1.01 2.56 1.23
C ARG A 102 1.02 1.10 0.78
N ARG A 103 0.19 0.74 -0.20
CA ARG A 103 0.16 -0.61 -0.78
C ARG A 103 1.51 -0.98 -1.39
N GLN A 104 2.14 -0.10 -2.17
CA GLN A 104 3.46 -0.38 -2.76
C GLN A 104 4.55 -0.55 -1.70
N ARG A 105 4.55 0.29 -0.65
CA ARG A 105 5.48 0.18 0.48
C ARG A 105 5.31 -1.14 1.24
N MET A 106 4.05 -1.55 1.48
CA MET A 106 3.75 -2.84 2.13
C MET A 106 4.15 -4.06 1.29
N LEU A 107 4.18 -3.93 -0.05
CA LEU A 107 4.74 -4.92 -0.96
C LEU A 107 6.28 -4.94 -0.96
N GLY A 108 6.94 -4.10 -0.17
CA GLY A 108 8.39 -4.05 -0.01
C GLY A 108 9.11 -3.16 -1.02
N ARG A 109 8.38 -2.34 -1.81
CA ARG A 109 8.98 -1.39 -2.76
C ARG A 109 9.65 -0.25 -2.02
N GLN A 110 10.79 0.22 -2.52
CA GLN A 110 11.49 1.37 -1.92
C GLN A 110 10.67 2.67 -2.08
N PRO A 111 10.85 3.67 -1.20
CA PRO A 111 10.06 4.92 -1.21
C PRO A 111 9.97 5.60 -2.58
N GLU A 112 11.08 5.67 -3.32
CA GLU A 112 11.14 6.33 -4.62
C GLU A 112 10.50 5.50 -5.75
N GLU A 113 10.58 4.19 -5.69
CA GLU A 113 9.88 3.31 -6.63
C GLU A 113 8.37 3.35 -6.39
N ALA A 114 7.95 3.29 -5.12
CA ALA A 114 6.55 3.43 -4.72
C ALA A 114 5.96 4.78 -5.15
N ALA A 115 6.72 5.88 -5.01
CA ALA A 115 6.32 7.21 -5.44
C ALA A 115 6.13 7.28 -6.96
N ARG A 116 7.10 6.76 -7.74
CA ARG A 116 7.01 6.72 -9.21
C ARG A 116 5.80 5.92 -9.69
N ILE A 117 5.55 4.75 -9.10
CA ILE A 117 4.38 3.93 -9.45
C ILE A 117 3.08 4.68 -9.13
N THR A 118 2.99 5.29 -7.95
CA THR A 118 1.82 6.09 -7.53
C THR A 118 1.58 7.26 -8.48
N ALA A 119 2.63 7.98 -8.87
CA ALA A 119 2.53 9.08 -9.83
C ALA A 119 2.11 8.60 -11.23
N SER A 120 2.63 7.46 -11.69
CA SER A 120 2.26 6.88 -12.99
C SER A 120 0.85 6.28 -13.04
N SER A 121 0.27 5.97 -11.86
CA SER A 121 -1.07 5.43 -11.75
C SER A 121 -2.15 6.50 -11.87
N ARG A 122 -1.79 7.80 -11.79
CA ARG A 122 -2.71 8.90 -12.11
C ARG A 122 -3.07 8.82 -13.58
N ASN A 123 -4.28 8.35 -13.86
CA ASN A 123 -4.81 8.28 -15.21
C ASN A 123 -5.00 9.72 -15.73
N PRO A 124 -4.38 10.12 -16.85
CA PRO A 124 -4.54 11.48 -17.40
C PRO A 124 -5.97 11.79 -17.87
N LEU A 125 -6.88 10.81 -17.86
CA LEU A 125 -8.29 10.92 -18.24
C LEU A 125 -9.25 10.89 -17.04
N GLU A 126 -8.74 10.87 -15.81
CA GLU A 126 -9.58 10.84 -14.61
C GLU A 126 -10.26 12.19 -14.40
N LEU A 127 -11.58 12.24 -14.59
CA LEU A 127 -12.41 13.40 -14.30
C LEU A 127 -12.59 13.53 -12.80
N GLU A 128 -12.30 14.72 -12.24
CA GLU A 128 -12.57 14.95 -10.82
C GLU A 128 -14.05 14.70 -10.48
N PRO A 129 -14.34 14.06 -9.34
CA PRO A 129 -15.71 13.84 -8.91
C PRO A 129 -16.43 15.18 -8.81
N ALA A 130 -17.61 15.27 -9.44
CA ALA A 130 -18.37 16.51 -9.50
C ALA A 130 -18.62 17.05 -8.08
N LYS A 131 -18.15 18.27 -7.81
CA LYS A 131 -18.41 18.96 -6.53
C LYS A 131 -19.91 18.94 -6.25
N PRO A 132 -20.36 18.52 -5.05
CA PRO A 132 -21.78 18.47 -4.75
C PRO A 132 -22.38 19.87 -4.89
N LYS A 133 -23.29 20.05 -5.85
CA LYS A 133 -24.07 21.28 -5.99
C LYS A 133 -24.87 21.47 -4.71
N ARG A 134 -24.61 22.56 -3.97
CA ARG A 134 -25.45 22.97 -2.84
C ARG A 134 -26.88 23.12 -3.38
N ARG A 135 -27.81 22.29 -2.89
CA ARG A 135 -29.24 22.49 -3.16
C ARG A 135 -29.64 23.79 -2.49
N THR A 136 -29.96 24.79 -3.30
CA THR A 136 -30.65 26.00 -2.81
C THR A 136 -31.96 25.53 -2.18
N PRO A 137 -32.24 25.81 -0.90
CA PRO A 137 -33.53 25.46 -0.33
C PRO A 137 -34.59 26.26 -1.09
N VAL A 138 -35.53 25.55 -1.70
CA VAL A 138 -36.73 26.15 -2.30
C VAL A 138 -37.50 26.78 -1.15
N ARG A 139 -37.52 28.12 -1.12
CA ARG A 139 -38.33 28.90 -0.19
C ARG A 139 -39.77 28.73 -0.64
N HIS A 140 -40.54 27.86 0.01
CA HIS A 140 -41.99 27.82 -0.17
C HIS A 140 -42.53 29.21 0.18
N PHE A 141 -43.09 29.90 -0.81
CA PHE A 141 -43.87 31.10 -0.59
C PHE A 141 -45.16 30.67 0.10
N LEU A 142 -45.19 30.77 1.44
CA LEU A 142 -46.42 30.73 2.21
C LEU A 142 -47.19 32.01 1.88
N GLY A 143 -48.08 31.92 0.89
CA GLY A 143 -49.07 32.96 0.63
C GLY A 143 -49.89 33.16 1.89
N ALA A 144 -49.76 34.35 2.49
CA ALA A 144 -50.65 34.84 3.52
C ALA A 144 -52.03 35.02 2.90
N GLY A 145 -52.89 34.01 3.05
CA GLY A 145 -54.32 34.11 2.81
C GLY A 145 -54.99 34.70 4.03
N ASP A 146 -54.96 36.02 4.16
CA ASP A 146 -55.94 36.76 4.95
C ASP A 146 -56.22 38.11 4.29
N LEU A 147 -57.17 38.10 3.36
CA LEU A 147 -57.95 39.28 2.98
C LEU A 147 -59.33 38.78 2.55
N GLY A 148 -60.19 38.55 3.55
CA GLY A 148 -61.63 38.68 3.35
C GLY A 148 -61.93 40.14 2.98
N LEU A 149 -62.26 40.38 1.72
CA LEU A 149 -62.87 41.63 1.29
C LEU A 149 -63.95 41.29 0.27
N GLY A 150 -65.19 41.55 0.70
CA GLY A 150 -66.40 41.27 -0.04
C GLY A 150 -66.58 42.13 -1.29
N ASP A 151 -67.67 41.81 -1.97
CA ASP A 151 -68.38 42.63 -2.93
C ASP A 151 -67.64 43.03 -4.21
N ILE A 152 -67.59 42.09 -5.16
CA ILE A 152 -67.70 42.44 -6.57
C ILE A 152 -68.66 41.45 -7.25
N LEU A 153 -69.94 41.82 -7.29
CA LEU A 153 -70.89 41.77 -8.43
C LEU A 153 -72.32 41.78 -7.87
N PRO A 154 -73.14 42.77 -8.29
CA PRO A 154 -74.12 42.40 -9.29
C PRO A 154 -74.32 43.50 -10.33
N ARG A 155 -74.28 43.15 -11.61
CA ARG A 155 -74.95 43.92 -12.66
C ARG A 155 -75.46 42.96 -13.70
N HIS A 156 -76.78 42.75 -13.70
CA HIS A 156 -77.63 42.68 -14.89
C HIS A 156 -79.09 42.54 -14.45
N ALA A 157 -79.81 43.66 -14.40
CA ALA A 157 -81.21 43.77 -14.83
C ALA A 157 -81.59 45.25 -14.82
N GLU A 158 -82.08 45.69 -15.98
CA GLU A 158 -82.50 47.04 -16.34
C GLU A 158 -83.82 47.47 -15.66
N PRO A 159 -84.21 48.76 -15.81
CA PRO A 159 -85.01 49.51 -14.84
C PRO A 159 -86.51 49.38 -15.09
N HIS A 160 -87.35 49.62 -14.08
CA HIS A 160 -88.63 50.32 -14.29
C HIS A 160 -89.07 51.03 -13.00
N LEU A 161 -89.38 52.31 -13.19
CA LEU A 161 -90.00 53.24 -12.24
C LEU A 161 -91.45 52.83 -11.96
N GLU A 162 -91.94 53.06 -10.74
CA GLU A 162 -92.95 54.09 -10.41
C GLU A 162 -93.64 53.79 -9.07
N ASN A 163 -93.60 54.83 -8.21
CA ASN A 163 -94.51 55.28 -7.14
C ASN A 163 -94.95 54.33 -6.02
#